data_AF-A0A8T4ZL88-F1
#
_entry.id   AF-A0A8T4ZL88-F1
#
_cell.length_a   1.000
_cell.length_b   1.000
_cell.length_c   1.000
_cell.angle_alpha   90.00
_cell.angle_beta   90.00
_cell.angle_gamma   90.00
#
_symmetry.space_group_name_H-M   'P 1'
#
loop_
_entity.id
_entity.type
_entity.pdbx_description
1 polymer ?
#
loop_
_entity_poly.entity_id
_entity_poly.type
_entity_poly.pdbx_seq_one_letter_code
_entity_poly.pdbx_strand_id
1 'polypeptide(L)'
;MAFEMFEVLKDFMDAPAVTGFEEQRRKRIIQHFSNYCDSVSVDVIGNVIGTIGKGDRSVMLAGHYDQIGFMVNYIDEKGYAHFSPIGGWDPRVVYGMRVRIWVGDNQNDYLLGVIGAKPAHLTEPAEREKAVQFKDMSIDFGAEDQKQAEHMGVKVGSVVTPDSPLTRLSGRDLIIGPAFDDICSIGAFIRTLKELHEEPPKELKIHVVATVQEEIGFRGATVSGFNLSPWCAIACDVTHGIAPGVEPSRIGDVKLGRGPVIGVGANFTRSLWEIMEEKAKELGIPYQRQGVPGQSGTDAWVLQVLKGGAISGLISIPCRYMHSANEVISLSDLNNAGVLFAATIRELEKKDLKHTVEVYRK
;
A
#
# COMPACT_ATOMS: atom_id res chain seq x y z
N MET A 1 -0.47 -22.01 -0.42
CA MET A 1 -0.89 -20.69 0.09
C MET A 1 0.26 -19.67 0.05
N ALA A 2 1.36 -19.81 0.81
CA ALA A 2 2.46 -18.82 0.77
C ALA A 2 3.22 -18.71 -0.58
N PHE A 3 3.21 -19.77 -1.39
CA PHE A 3 3.78 -19.73 -2.74
C PHE A 3 2.91 -18.92 -3.71
N GLU A 4 1.58 -19.05 -3.59
CA GLU A 4 0.61 -18.30 -4.40
C GLU A 4 0.68 -16.80 -4.12
N MET A 5 0.78 -16.41 -2.83
CA MET A 5 0.88 -15.00 -2.44
C MET A 5 2.14 -14.30 -2.99
N PHE A 6 3.27 -15.01 -3.01
CA PHE A 6 4.51 -14.46 -3.56
C PHE A 6 4.37 -14.15 -5.05
N GLU A 7 3.76 -15.06 -5.83
CA GLU A 7 3.56 -14.85 -7.27
C GLU A 7 2.53 -13.74 -7.54
N VAL A 8 1.48 -13.62 -6.72
CA VAL A 8 0.52 -12.49 -6.82
C VAL A 8 1.24 -11.16 -6.59
N LEU A 9 2.05 -11.04 -5.53
CA LEU A 9 2.81 -9.82 -5.27
C LEU A 9 3.83 -9.54 -6.37
N LYS A 10 4.51 -10.58 -6.87
CA LYS A 10 5.47 -10.47 -7.97
C LYS A 10 4.80 -9.88 -9.21
N ASP A 11 3.65 -10.40 -9.59
CA ASP A 11 2.88 -9.92 -10.73
C ASP A 11 2.50 -8.43 -10.57
N PHE A 12 2.01 -8.02 -9.40
CA PHE A 12 1.69 -6.62 -9.13
C PHE A 12 2.92 -5.69 -9.16
N MET A 13 4.03 -6.11 -8.57
CA MET A 13 5.26 -5.32 -8.46
C MET A 13 6.04 -5.23 -9.78
N ASP A 14 5.84 -6.18 -10.70
CA ASP A 14 6.42 -6.14 -12.04
C ASP A 14 5.83 -5.00 -12.91
N ALA A 15 4.78 -4.32 -12.44
CA ALA A 15 4.27 -3.08 -13.03
C ALA A 15 4.46 -1.87 -12.08
N PRO A 16 4.78 -0.68 -12.61
CA PRO A 16 4.86 0.53 -11.81
C PRO A 16 3.48 1.02 -11.38
N ALA A 17 3.46 1.73 -10.25
CA ALA A 17 2.30 2.51 -9.85
C ALA A 17 2.71 3.72 -9.01
N VAL A 18 3.64 4.53 -9.50
CA VAL A 18 3.95 5.80 -8.82
C VAL A 18 2.66 6.59 -8.68
N THR A 19 2.43 7.20 -7.51
CA THR A 19 1.22 7.96 -7.24
C THR A 19 0.84 8.92 -8.38
N GLY A 20 -0.36 8.74 -8.93
CA GLY A 20 -0.90 9.42 -10.11
C GLY A 20 -0.67 8.71 -11.47
N PHE A 21 0.08 7.61 -11.49
CA PHE A 21 0.49 6.85 -12.68
C PHE A 21 0.31 5.34 -12.49
N GLU A 22 -0.82 4.94 -11.92
CA GLU A 22 -1.07 3.57 -11.44
C GLU A 22 -1.61 2.60 -12.51
N GLU A 23 -1.85 3.08 -13.73
CA GLU A 23 -2.53 2.37 -14.83
C GLU A 23 -2.01 0.95 -15.08
N GLN A 24 -0.69 0.78 -15.14
CA GLN A 24 -0.10 -0.50 -15.52
C GLN A 24 -0.36 -1.58 -14.46
N ARG A 25 -0.18 -1.24 -13.18
CA ARG A 25 -0.51 -2.14 -12.07
C ARG A 25 -2.01 -2.35 -11.96
N ARG A 26 -2.81 -1.30 -12.19
CA ARG A 26 -4.28 -1.34 -12.18
C ARG A 26 -4.83 -2.47 -13.06
N LYS A 27 -4.31 -2.60 -14.29
CA LYS A 27 -4.72 -3.66 -15.23
C LYS A 27 -4.52 -5.06 -14.66
N ARG A 28 -3.44 -5.30 -13.91
CA ARG A 28 -3.18 -6.59 -13.26
C ARG A 28 -4.15 -6.83 -12.11
N ILE A 29 -4.36 -5.83 -11.26
CA ILE A 29 -5.33 -5.93 -10.14
C ILE A 29 -6.73 -6.27 -10.66
N ILE A 30 -7.17 -5.63 -11.75
CA ILE A 30 -8.46 -5.95 -12.40
C ILE A 30 -8.53 -7.42 -12.80
N GLN A 31 -7.47 -7.98 -13.40
CA GLN A 31 -7.44 -9.39 -13.79
C GLN A 31 -7.58 -10.33 -12.58
N HIS A 32 -6.86 -10.06 -11.50
CA HIS A 32 -6.97 -10.86 -10.27
C HIS A 32 -8.34 -10.72 -9.61
N PHE A 33 -8.89 -9.51 -9.50
CA PHE A 33 -10.21 -9.28 -8.92
C PHE A 33 -11.32 -9.95 -9.75
N SER A 34 -11.21 -9.96 -11.07
CA SER A 34 -12.23 -10.53 -11.98
C SER A 34 -12.41 -12.04 -11.80
N ASN A 35 -11.45 -12.73 -11.21
CA ASN A 35 -11.56 -14.17 -10.93
C ASN A 35 -12.48 -14.49 -9.75
N TYR A 36 -12.73 -13.53 -8.87
CA TYR A 36 -13.44 -13.77 -7.60
C TYR A 36 -14.66 -12.86 -7.42
N CYS A 37 -14.68 -11.68 -8.06
CA CYS A 37 -15.72 -10.68 -7.88
C CYS A 37 -16.88 -10.84 -8.87
N ASP A 38 -18.11 -10.53 -8.42
CA ASP A 38 -19.30 -10.47 -9.29
C ASP A 38 -19.19 -9.35 -10.33
N SER A 39 -18.50 -8.27 -9.96
CA SER A 39 -18.17 -7.16 -10.86
C SER A 39 -16.88 -6.47 -10.44
N VAL A 40 -16.16 -5.92 -11.42
CA VAL A 40 -14.99 -5.07 -11.21
C VAL A 40 -15.21 -3.77 -11.99
N SER A 41 -15.03 -2.65 -11.32
CA SER A 41 -15.14 -1.32 -11.92
C SER A 41 -13.92 -0.47 -11.58
N VAL A 42 -13.72 0.60 -12.35
CA VAL A 42 -12.69 1.60 -12.08
C VAL A 42 -13.37 2.96 -12.02
N ASP A 43 -13.10 3.72 -10.97
CA ASP A 43 -13.65 5.07 -10.85
C ASP A 43 -12.79 6.13 -11.55
N VAL A 44 -13.26 7.39 -11.52
CA VAL A 44 -12.65 8.49 -12.27
C VAL A 44 -11.20 8.79 -11.88
N ILE A 45 -10.80 8.51 -10.64
CA ILE A 45 -9.43 8.75 -10.16
C ILE A 45 -8.54 7.52 -10.34
N GLY A 46 -9.13 6.35 -10.55
CA GLY A 46 -8.42 5.12 -10.88
C GLY A 46 -8.49 4.05 -9.79
N ASN A 47 -9.34 4.18 -8.78
CA ASN A 47 -9.54 3.10 -7.80
C ASN A 47 -10.10 1.86 -8.50
N VAL A 48 -9.62 0.67 -8.17
CA VAL A 48 -10.23 -0.60 -8.64
C VAL A 48 -11.19 -1.10 -7.58
N ILE A 49 -12.45 -1.29 -7.96
CA ILE A 49 -13.52 -1.68 -7.04
C ILE A 49 -14.05 -3.04 -7.49
N GLY A 50 -13.65 -4.09 -6.79
CA GLY A 50 -14.27 -5.41 -6.88
C GLY A 50 -15.48 -5.49 -5.96
N THR A 51 -16.60 -6.04 -6.43
CA THR A 51 -17.81 -6.21 -5.61
C THR A 51 -18.28 -7.65 -5.61
N ILE A 52 -18.62 -8.18 -4.43
CA ILE A 52 -19.30 -9.46 -4.24
C ILE A 52 -20.53 -9.31 -3.36
N GLY A 53 -21.53 -10.16 -3.57
CA GLY A 53 -22.74 -10.17 -2.75
C GLY A 53 -23.73 -9.06 -3.12
N LYS A 54 -24.96 -9.18 -2.60
CA LYS A 54 -26.09 -8.35 -3.03
C LYS A 54 -26.86 -7.71 -1.88
N GLY A 55 -26.33 -7.76 -0.66
CA GLY A 55 -26.96 -7.16 0.51
C GLY A 55 -27.14 -5.64 0.40
N ASP A 56 -28.13 -5.11 1.14
CA ASP A 56 -28.38 -3.67 1.23
C ASP A 56 -27.33 -2.96 2.09
N ARG A 57 -26.80 -3.63 3.12
CA ARG A 57 -25.67 -3.15 3.92
C ARG A 57 -24.37 -3.51 3.22
N SER A 58 -23.48 -2.52 3.07
CA SER A 58 -22.19 -2.72 2.42
C SER A 58 -20.99 -2.58 3.37
N VAL A 59 -19.99 -3.44 3.17
CA VAL A 59 -18.67 -3.36 3.82
C VAL A 59 -17.62 -3.03 2.76
N MET A 60 -16.74 -2.09 3.05
CA MET A 60 -15.60 -1.73 2.21
C MET A 60 -14.32 -2.26 2.85
N LEU A 61 -13.53 -3.01 2.09
CA LEU A 61 -12.11 -3.24 2.38
C LEU A 61 -11.32 -2.27 1.51
N ALA A 62 -10.42 -1.49 2.11
CA ALA A 62 -9.64 -0.47 1.41
C ALA A 62 -8.15 -0.65 1.69
N GLY A 63 -7.32 -0.62 0.67
CA GLY A 63 -5.86 -0.64 0.78
C GLY A 63 -5.30 -0.09 -0.53
N HIS A 64 -4.16 0.58 -0.48
CA HIS A 64 -3.70 1.32 -1.65
C HIS A 64 -2.74 0.51 -2.51
N TYR A 65 -2.67 0.87 -3.79
CA TYR A 65 -1.77 0.22 -4.74
C TYR A 65 -0.85 1.19 -5.48
N ASP A 66 -1.00 2.49 -5.22
CA ASP A 66 0.06 3.45 -5.53
C ASP A 66 1.27 3.23 -4.62
N GLN A 67 2.42 3.68 -5.08
CA GLN A 67 3.67 3.64 -4.36
C GLN A 67 4.38 4.99 -4.46
N ILE A 68 5.21 5.28 -3.49
CA ILE A 68 6.18 6.36 -3.61
C ILE A 68 7.13 6.14 -4.79
N GLY A 69 7.64 7.25 -5.33
CA GLY A 69 8.55 7.24 -6.48
C GLY A 69 9.16 8.61 -6.72
N PHE A 70 9.63 8.85 -7.94
CA PHE A 70 10.13 10.16 -8.34
C PHE A 70 9.56 10.58 -9.69
N MET A 71 9.66 11.87 -9.99
CA MET A 71 9.29 12.45 -11.28
C MET A 71 10.43 13.29 -11.82
N VAL A 72 10.72 13.11 -13.10
CA VAL A 72 11.69 13.94 -13.83
C VAL A 72 11.11 15.35 -14.01
N ASN A 73 11.84 16.35 -13.55
CA ASN A 73 11.49 17.77 -13.66
C ASN A 73 12.22 18.48 -14.80
N TYR A 74 13.45 18.05 -15.08
CA TYR A 74 14.34 18.71 -16.02
C TYR A 74 15.42 17.73 -16.49
N ILE A 75 15.84 17.86 -17.75
CA ILE A 75 16.97 17.13 -18.32
C ILE A 75 18.03 18.18 -18.67
N ASP A 76 19.23 18.04 -18.12
CA ASP A 76 20.29 19.02 -18.37
C ASP A 76 21.03 18.79 -19.68
N GLU A 77 21.85 19.78 -20.07
CA GLU A 77 22.63 19.76 -21.31
C GLU A 77 23.59 18.55 -21.40
N LYS A 78 23.93 17.93 -20.28
CA LYS A 78 24.80 16.75 -20.20
C LYS A 78 24.02 15.43 -20.19
N GLY A 79 22.69 15.48 -20.30
CA GLY A 79 21.83 14.30 -20.36
C GLY A 79 21.38 13.76 -18.99
N TYR A 80 21.70 14.42 -17.87
CA TYR A 80 21.21 13.96 -16.56
C TYR A 80 19.77 14.40 -16.30
N ALA A 81 18.98 13.51 -15.70
CA ALA A 81 17.61 13.84 -15.29
C ALA A 81 17.57 14.32 -13.83
N HIS A 82 17.12 15.56 -13.64
CA HIS A 82 16.81 16.15 -12.34
C HIS A 82 15.38 15.80 -11.96
N PHE A 83 15.14 15.50 -10.68
CA PHE A 83 13.88 14.89 -10.25
C PHE A 83 13.36 15.43 -8.91
N SER A 84 12.09 15.16 -8.63
CA SER A 84 11.46 15.39 -7.33
C SER A 84 10.85 14.11 -6.79
N PRO A 85 10.84 13.92 -5.45
CA PRO A 85 10.11 12.81 -4.84
C PRO A 85 8.61 12.99 -4.99
N ILE A 86 7.91 11.86 -5.16
CA ILE A 86 6.47 11.71 -5.02
C ILE A 86 6.26 10.80 -3.81
N GLY A 87 5.51 11.28 -2.82
CA GLY A 87 5.37 10.64 -1.51
C GLY A 87 6.52 10.95 -0.55
N GLY A 88 6.53 10.27 0.60
CA GLY A 88 7.52 10.46 1.66
C GLY A 88 8.83 9.72 1.39
N TRP A 89 9.94 10.44 1.20
CA TRP A 89 11.27 9.82 1.07
C TRP A 89 12.28 10.39 2.05
N ASP A 90 13.09 9.50 2.63
CA ASP A 90 14.35 9.87 3.28
C ASP A 90 15.47 10.00 2.21
N PRO A 91 16.09 11.18 2.02
CA PRO A 91 17.17 11.34 1.05
C PRO A 91 18.36 10.40 1.29
N ARG A 92 18.55 9.89 2.51
CA ARG A 92 19.65 8.99 2.87
C ARG A 92 19.54 7.62 2.22
N VAL A 93 18.33 7.18 1.87
CA VAL A 93 18.13 5.83 1.30
C VAL A 93 18.19 5.79 -0.22
N VAL A 94 18.30 6.95 -0.89
CA VAL A 94 18.25 7.05 -2.36
C VAL A 94 19.60 7.19 -3.04
N TYR A 95 20.65 7.62 -2.33
CA TYR A 95 21.97 7.80 -2.95
C TYR A 95 22.57 6.45 -3.37
N GLY A 96 22.88 6.30 -4.66
CA GLY A 96 23.38 5.05 -5.25
C GLY A 96 22.30 4.02 -5.57
N MET A 97 21.02 4.38 -5.40
CA MET A 97 19.89 3.52 -5.73
C MET A 97 19.80 3.32 -7.25
N ARG A 98 19.66 2.06 -7.69
CA ARG A 98 19.26 1.73 -9.06
C ARG A 98 17.79 2.04 -9.26
N VAL A 99 17.45 2.63 -10.40
CA VAL A 99 16.08 3.06 -10.71
C VAL A 99 15.68 2.65 -12.12
N ARG A 100 14.37 2.59 -12.34
CA ARG A 100 13.73 2.46 -13.66
C ARG A 100 13.06 3.79 -14.00
N ILE A 101 13.44 4.38 -15.13
CA ILE A 101 12.77 5.56 -15.70
C ILE A 101 11.75 5.04 -16.71
N TRP A 102 10.46 5.23 -16.42
CA TRP A 102 9.39 4.72 -17.28
C TRP A 102 9.15 5.69 -18.45
N VAL A 103 9.32 5.18 -19.67
CA VAL A 103 9.25 5.94 -20.93
C VAL A 103 8.08 5.53 -21.83
N GLY A 104 7.37 4.46 -21.46
CA GLY A 104 6.16 4.00 -22.15
C GLY A 104 5.20 3.25 -21.23
N ASP A 105 4.14 2.72 -21.83
CA ASP A 105 3.00 2.12 -21.12
C ASP A 105 3.09 0.59 -21.00
N ASN A 106 4.10 -0.04 -21.60
CA ASN A 106 4.31 -1.48 -21.48
C ASN A 106 5.27 -1.82 -20.34
N GLN A 107 5.18 -3.07 -19.86
CA GLN A 107 5.94 -3.58 -18.71
C GLN A 107 7.46 -3.39 -18.79
N ASN A 108 8.02 -3.40 -20.00
CA ASN A 108 9.47 -3.28 -20.21
C ASN A 108 9.88 -1.95 -20.85
N ASP A 109 8.96 -0.98 -20.93
CA ASP A 109 9.24 0.34 -21.50
C ASP A 109 9.86 1.26 -20.44
N TYR A 110 11.05 0.87 -19.97
CA TYR A 110 11.84 1.64 -19.03
C TYR A 110 13.33 1.62 -19.36
N LEU A 111 14.02 2.66 -18.92
CA LEU A 111 15.48 2.75 -18.92
C LEU A 111 16.01 2.48 -17.52
N LEU A 112 17.13 1.78 -17.43
CA LEU A 112 17.86 1.65 -16.16
C LEU A 112 18.68 2.90 -15.91
N GLY A 113 18.70 3.35 -14.66
CA GLY A 113 19.55 4.44 -14.20
C GLY A 113 20.01 4.27 -12.76
N VAL A 114 20.79 5.24 -12.29
CA VAL A 114 21.27 5.31 -10.90
C VAL A 114 21.12 6.74 -10.39
N ILE A 115 20.64 6.88 -9.16
CA ILE A 115 20.64 8.18 -8.48
C ILE A 115 22.06 8.51 -8.02
N GLY A 116 22.63 9.52 -8.65
CA GLY A 116 23.95 10.06 -8.38
C GLY A 116 23.90 11.37 -7.58
N ALA A 117 24.99 11.63 -6.89
CA ALA A 117 25.28 12.89 -6.22
C ALA A 117 26.80 13.10 -6.21
N LYS A 118 27.22 14.33 -5.90
CA LYS A 118 28.64 14.64 -5.68
C LYS A 118 29.24 13.67 -4.63
N PRO A 119 30.28 12.89 -4.97
CA PRO A 119 30.85 11.92 -4.04
C PRO A 119 31.39 12.56 -2.75
N ALA A 120 31.17 11.92 -1.60
CA ALA A 120 31.51 12.48 -0.29
C ALA A 120 33.00 12.85 -0.11
N HIS A 121 33.92 12.17 -0.78
CA HIS A 121 35.35 12.49 -0.73
C HIS A 121 35.71 13.77 -1.50
N LEU A 122 34.80 14.28 -2.34
CA LEU A 122 34.92 15.54 -3.06
C LEU A 122 34.11 16.68 -2.41
N THR A 123 33.33 16.40 -1.37
CA THR A 123 32.56 17.40 -0.63
C THR A 123 33.39 18.00 0.50
N GLU A 124 33.04 19.22 0.89
CA GLU A 124 33.64 19.89 2.03
C GLU A 124 33.27 19.18 3.34
N PRO A 125 34.11 19.20 4.40
CA PRO A 125 33.84 18.50 5.65
C PRO A 125 32.45 18.79 6.25
N ALA A 126 32.00 20.05 6.20
CA ALA A 126 30.69 20.45 6.71
C ALA A 126 29.49 19.92 5.89
N GLU A 127 29.70 19.60 4.61
CA GLU A 127 28.68 19.00 3.75
C GLU A 127 28.53 17.49 4.04
N ARG A 128 29.61 16.82 4.48
CA ARG A 128 29.61 15.37 4.78
C ARG A 128 28.74 15.00 5.98
N GLU A 129 28.53 15.92 6.91
CA GLU A 129 27.71 15.69 8.11
C GLU A 129 26.20 15.73 7.81
N LYS A 130 25.80 16.19 6.62
CA LYS A 130 24.40 16.34 6.23
C LYS A 130 24.03 15.35 5.15
N ALA A 131 22.79 14.87 5.17
CA ALA A 131 22.25 14.11 4.06
C ALA A 131 22.21 14.98 2.79
N VAL A 132 22.67 14.42 1.66
CA VAL A 132 22.51 15.06 0.36
C VAL A 132 21.03 15.27 0.10
N GLN A 133 20.65 16.46 -0.37
CA GLN A 133 19.25 16.79 -0.65
C GLN A 133 18.89 16.41 -2.09
N PHE A 134 17.62 16.13 -2.38
CA PHE A 134 17.16 15.73 -3.72
C PHE A 134 17.56 16.72 -4.83
N LYS A 135 17.54 18.02 -4.53
CA LYS A 135 17.94 19.08 -5.48
C LYS A 135 19.42 19.00 -5.92
N ASP A 136 20.24 18.30 -5.14
CA ASP A 136 21.68 18.11 -5.39
C ASP A 136 21.96 16.69 -5.93
N MET A 137 20.90 15.96 -6.31
CA MET A 137 20.94 14.63 -6.91
C MET A 137 20.42 14.68 -8.34
N SER A 138 20.90 13.75 -9.16
CA SER A 138 20.43 13.55 -10.54
C SER A 138 20.42 12.06 -10.87
N ILE A 139 19.62 11.66 -11.86
CA ILE A 139 19.61 10.30 -12.38
C ILE A 139 20.53 10.26 -13.59
N ASP A 140 21.52 9.37 -13.53
CA ASP A 140 22.35 8.98 -14.64
C ASP A 140 21.79 7.70 -15.27
N PHE A 141 21.46 7.76 -16.55
CA PHE A 141 20.97 6.64 -17.36
C PHE A 141 21.75 6.50 -18.68
N GLY A 142 22.95 7.11 -18.74
CA GLY A 142 23.88 6.95 -19.85
C GLY A 142 23.65 7.81 -21.09
N ALA A 143 22.85 8.88 -21.00
CA ALA A 143 22.75 9.88 -22.07
C ALA A 143 23.97 10.83 -22.07
N GLU A 144 24.46 11.18 -23.26
CA GLU A 144 25.60 12.08 -23.49
C GLU A 144 25.18 13.56 -23.50
N ASP A 145 23.93 13.83 -23.88
CA ASP A 145 23.36 15.16 -23.91
C ASP A 145 21.82 15.12 -23.78
N GLN A 146 21.22 16.31 -23.67
CA GLN A 146 19.77 16.47 -23.57
C GLN A 146 19.01 15.85 -24.75
N LYS A 147 19.53 15.97 -25.99
CA LYS A 147 18.83 15.48 -27.18
C LYS A 147 18.79 13.96 -27.22
N GLN A 148 19.87 13.31 -26.80
CA GLN A 148 19.91 11.86 -26.70
C GLN A 148 18.96 11.37 -25.61
N ALA A 149 18.94 12.04 -24.45
CA ALA A 149 17.98 11.72 -23.38
C ALA A 149 16.52 11.79 -23.85
N GLU A 150 16.15 12.85 -24.58
CA GLU A 150 14.82 13.00 -25.18
C GLU A 150 14.56 11.92 -26.25
N HIS A 151 15.55 11.58 -27.07
CA HIS A 151 15.45 10.51 -28.07
C HIS A 151 15.25 9.12 -27.43
N MET A 152 15.83 8.88 -26.26
CA MET A 152 15.60 7.67 -25.46
C MET A 152 14.21 7.64 -24.80
N GLY A 153 13.43 8.71 -24.93
CA GLY A 153 12.04 8.79 -24.45
C GLY A 153 11.89 9.41 -23.05
N VAL A 154 12.98 9.84 -22.41
CA VAL A 154 12.91 10.55 -21.13
C VAL A 154 12.35 11.94 -21.37
N LYS A 155 11.34 12.31 -20.59
CA LYS A 155 10.68 13.62 -20.67
C LYS A 155 10.39 14.15 -19.28
N VAL A 156 10.17 15.46 -19.18
CA VAL A 156 9.57 16.06 -17.99
C VAL A 156 8.22 15.36 -17.73
N GLY A 157 8.01 14.91 -16.49
CA GLY A 157 6.87 14.09 -16.10
C GLY A 157 7.07 12.58 -16.21
N SER A 158 8.21 12.09 -16.75
CA SER A 158 8.56 10.66 -16.65
C SER A 158 8.65 10.25 -15.18
N VAL A 159 7.96 9.18 -14.80
CA VAL A 159 8.02 8.62 -13.45
C VAL A 159 9.16 7.64 -13.29
N VAL A 160 9.65 7.54 -12.07
CA VAL A 160 10.82 6.74 -11.71
C VAL A 160 10.51 5.89 -10.50
N THR A 161 10.83 4.60 -10.57
CA THR A 161 10.69 3.65 -9.45
C THR A 161 12.03 3.04 -9.10
N PRO A 162 12.22 2.51 -7.88
CA PRO A 162 13.36 1.66 -7.57
C PRO A 162 13.43 0.46 -8.53
N ASP A 163 14.64 0.09 -8.93
CA ASP A 163 14.92 -1.17 -9.63
C ASP A 163 15.32 -2.23 -8.60
N SER A 164 14.35 -2.70 -7.82
CA SER A 164 14.54 -3.73 -6.79
C SER A 164 13.63 -4.94 -7.05
N PRO A 165 14.17 -6.16 -7.16
CA PRO A 165 13.36 -7.35 -7.40
C PRO A 165 12.73 -7.88 -6.10
N LEU A 166 11.47 -8.31 -6.18
CA LEU A 166 10.86 -9.07 -5.11
C LEU A 166 11.62 -10.39 -4.89
N THR A 167 12.15 -10.56 -3.68
CA THR A 167 13.06 -11.67 -3.34
C THR A 167 12.70 -12.29 -1.99
N ARG A 168 12.86 -13.61 -1.84
CA ARG A 168 12.76 -14.28 -0.53
C ARG A 168 14.07 -14.13 0.23
N LEU A 169 14.00 -13.63 1.47
CA LEU A 169 15.16 -13.57 2.35
C LEU A 169 15.52 -14.99 2.83
N SER A 170 16.68 -15.47 2.38
CA SER A 170 17.23 -16.78 2.71
C SER A 170 16.26 -17.96 2.45
N GLY A 171 15.37 -17.83 1.47
CA GLY A 171 14.41 -18.86 1.08
C GLY A 171 13.31 -19.16 2.12
N ARG A 172 13.02 -18.23 3.04
CA ARG A 172 12.04 -18.42 4.13
C ARG A 172 10.76 -17.60 3.92
N ASP A 173 10.08 -17.31 5.03
CA ASP A 173 8.83 -16.57 5.15
C ASP A 173 8.95 -15.07 4.87
N LEU A 174 10.11 -14.48 5.19
CA LEU A 174 10.36 -13.06 4.96
C LEU A 174 10.70 -12.79 3.50
N ILE A 175 10.15 -11.71 2.98
CA ILE A 175 10.38 -11.24 1.61
C ILE A 175 10.88 -9.79 1.65
N ILE A 176 11.67 -9.42 0.65
CA ILE A 176 12.24 -8.10 0.46
C ILE A 176 11.87 -7.58 -0.92
N GLY A 177 11.49 -6.31 -1.02
CA GLY A 177 11.11 -5.68 -2.27
C GLY A 177 10.67 -4.24 -2.07
N PRO A 178 10.40 -3.51 -3.16
CA PRO A 178 9.83 -2.17 -3.08
C PRO A 178 8.31 -2.23 -2.90
N ALA A 179 7.72 -1.13 -2.43
CA ALA A 179 6.28 -0.89 -2.50
C ALA A 179 5.41 -1.95 -1.78
N PHE A 180 5.91 -2.63 -0.73
CA PHE A 180 5.01 -3.43 0.10
C PHE A 180 3.96 -2.54 0.73
N ASP A 181 4.35 -1.31 1.08
CA ASP A 181 3.50 -0.14 1.25
C ASP A 181 2.92 0.31 -0.12
N ASP A 182 1.69 -0.01 -0.47
CA ASP A 182 0.74 -0.90 0.25
C ASP A 182 0.23 -2.06 -0.63
N ILE A 183 0.99 -2.45 -1.67
CA ILE A 183 0.54 -3.53 -2.57
C ILE A 183 0.33 -4.86 -1.84
N CYS A 184 0.93 -5.03 -0.67
CA CYS A 184 0.71 -6.22 0.15
C CYS A 184 -0.71 -6.31 0.67
N SER A 185 -1.39 -5.20 0.97
CA SER A 185 -2.81 -5.18 1.33
C SER A 185 -3.71 -5.72 0.22
N ILE A 186 -3.42 -5.39 -1.04
CA ILE A 186 -4.15 -5.96 -2.18
C ILE A 186 -3.93 -7.47 -2.26
N GLY A 187 -2.70 -7.94 -1.99
CA GLY A 187 -2.42 -9.37 -1.83
C GLY A 187 -3.27 -10.02 -0.71
N ALA A 188 -3.41 -9.34 0.43
CA ALA A 188 -4.25 -9.80 1.54
C ALA A 188 -5.71 -9.93 1.10
N PHE A 189 -6.19 -8.97 0.32
CA PHE A 189 -7.54 -9.00 -0.25
C PHE A 189 -7.74 -10.10 -1.27
N ILE A 190 -6.74 -10.48 -2.08
CA ILE A 190 -6.84 -11.68 -2.93
C ILE A 190 -7.06 -12.92 -2.07
N ARG A 191 -6.35 -13.05 -0.94
CA ARG A 191 -6.60 -14.14 0.00
C ARG A 191 -8.00 -14.06 0.61
N THR A 192 -8.46 -12.87 1.01
CA THR A 192 -9.82 -12.68 1.52
C THR A 192 -10.88 -13.07 0.50
N LEU A 193 -10.74 -12.63 -0.75
CA LEU A 193 -11.63 -12.96 -1.85
C LEU A 193 -11.68 -14.46 -2.10
N LYS A 194 -10.56 -15.17 -2.02
CA LYS A 194 -10.52 -16.64 -2.14
C LYS A 194 -11.35 -17.32 -1.05
N GLU A 195 -11.21 -16.91 0.20
CA GLU A 195 -12.00 -17.42 1.33
C GLU A 195 -13.50 -17.15 1.14
N LEU A 196 -13.84 -15.92 0.74
CA LEU A 196 -15.24 -15.52 0.52
C LEU A 196 -15.83 -16.10 -0.77
N HIS A 197 -15.02 -16.50 -1.75
CA HIS A 197 -15.51 -17.17 -2.94
C HIS A 197 -15.96 -18.62 -2.63
N GLU A 198 -15.28 -19.30 -1.71
CA GLU A 198 -15.69 -20.63 -1.23
C GLU A 198 -16.99 -20.57 -0.41
N GLU A 199 -17.17 -19.51 0.39
CA GLU A 199 -18.39 -19.24 1.15
C GLU A 199 -18.87 -17.80 0.94
N PRO A 200 -19.67 -17.54 -0.12
CA PRO A 200 -20.10 -16.20 -0.49
C PRO A 200 -21.00 -15.52 0.56
N PRO A 201 -20.84 -14.20 0.75
CA PRO A 201 -21.73 -13.43 1.61
C PRO A 201 -23.17 -13.43 1.05
N LYS A 202 -24.14 -13.53 1.94
CA LYS A 202 -25.59 -13.60 1.62
C LYS A 202 -26.32 -12.32 1.99
N GLU A 203 -25.97 -11.73 3.14
CA GLU A 203 -26.68 -10.58 3.72
C GLU A 203 -25.94 -9.25 3.53
N LEU A 204 -24.68 -9.32 3.10
CA LEU A 204 -23.83 -8.16 2.86
C LEU A 204 -23.45 -8.02 1.40
N LYS A 205 -23.14 -6.78 1.03
CA LYS A 205 -22.40 -6.43 -0.19
C LYS A 205 -20.99 -6.03 0.21
N ILE A 206 -19.98 -6.68 -0.36
CA ILE A 206 -18.58 -6.39 -0.02
C ILE A 206 -17.93 -5.69 -1.20
N HIS A 207 -17.37 -4.52 -0.96
CA HIS A 207 -16.53 -3.79 -1.88
C HIS A 207 -15.07 -3.97 -1.46
N VAL A 208 -14.28 -4.63 -2.29
CA VAL A 208 -12.83 -4.70 -2.15
C VAL A 208 -12.23 -3.63 -3.06
N VAL A 209 -11.62 -2.63 -2.45
CA VAL A 209 -11.16 -1.41 -3.13
C VAL A 209 -9.65 -1.34 -3.05
N ALA A 210 -9.00 -1.42 -4.22
CA ALA A 210 -7.62 -1.02 -4.37
C ALA A 210 -7.59 0.49 -4.65
N THR A 211 -7.16 1.28 -3.66
CA THR A 211 -7.19 2.74 -3.72
C THR A 211 -5.92 3.32 -4.36
N VAL A 212 -6.03 4.53 -4.90
CA VAL A 212 -4.91 5.30 -5.47
C VAL A 212 -4.63 6.57 -4.68
N GLN A 213 -3.43 7.13 -4.84
CA GLN A 213 -3.05 8.42 -4.29
C GLN A 213 -3.24 8.53 -2.77
N GLU A 214 -2.93 7.47 -2.05
CA GLU A 214 -2.85 7.48 -0.59
C GLU A 214 -1.70 8.37 -0.14
N GLU A 215 -0.52 8.14 -0.74
CA GLU A 215 0.79 8.68 -0.33
C GLU A 215 0.91 10.22 -0.44
N ILE A 216 -0.12 10.86 -1.01
CA ILE A 216 -0.24 12.32 -1.16
C ILE A 216 -1.54 12.88 -0.57
N GLY A 217 -2.23 12.09 0.26
CA GLY A 217 -3.37 12.52 1.08
C GLY A 217 -4.67 11.75 0.87
N PHE A 218 -4.64 10.41 0.82
CA PHE A 218 -5.82 9.52 0.90
C PHE A 218 -6.91 9.81 -0.16
N ARG A 219 -6.51 10.29 -1.35
CA ARG A 219 -7.47 10.85 -2.33
C ARG A 219 -8.37 9.77 -2.91
N GLY A 220 -7.83 8.60 -3.20
CA GLY A 220 -8.57 7.45 -3.72
C GLY A 220 -9.64 6.97 -2.74
N ALA A 221 -9.29 6.77 -1.47
CA ALA A 221 -10.26 6.43 -0.43
C ALA A 221 -11.31 7.52 -0.21
N THR A 222 -10.94 8.79 -0.29
CA THR A 222 -11.90 9.91 -0.18
C THR A 222 -12.97 9.81 -1.27
N VAL A 223 -12.56 9.59 -2.53
CA VAL A 223 -13.49 9.49 -3.68
C VAL A 223 -14.33 8.21 -3.60
N SER A 224 -13.68 7.05 -3.44
CA SER A 224 -14.37 5.76 -3.41
C SER A 224 -15.28 5.64 -2.19
N GLY A 225 -14.85 6.07 -1.00
CA GLY A 225 -15.66 6.11 0.20
C GLY A 225 -16.88 7.02 0.07
N PHE A 226 -16.76 8.18 -0.60
CA PHE A 226 -17.91 9.05 -0.87
C PHE A 226 -18.89 8.40 -1.86
N ASN A 227 -18.38 7.77 -2.92
CA ASN A 227 -19.20 7.14 -3.94
C ASN A 227 -19.94 5.90 -3.41
N LEU A 228 -19.25 5.05 -2.65
CA LEU A 228 -19.77 3.79 -2.14
C LEU A 228 -20.56 3.94 -0.83
N SER A 229 -20.18 4.90 0.02
CA SER A 229 -20.83 5.19 1.30
C SER A 229 -21.09 3.94 2.15
N PRO A 230 -20.03 3.16 2.47
CA PRO A 230 -20.20 1.88 3.13
C PRO A 230 -20.74 2.03 4.55
N TRP A 231 -21.47 1.02 5.03
CA TRP A 231 -21.87 0.93 6.44
C TRP A 231 -20.65 0.69 7.35
N CYS A 232 -19.70 -0.11 6.87
CA CYS A 232 -18.46 -0.42 7.55
C CYS A 232 -17.29 -0.34 6.56
N ALA A 233 -16.20 0.33 6.94
CA ALA A 233 -14.96 0.41 6.19
C ALA A 233 -13.81 -0.15 7.04
N ILE A 234 -13.08 -1.12 6.48
CA ILE A 234 -11.91 -1.71 7.12
C ILE A 234 -10.72 -1.44 6.20
N ALA A 235 -9.80 -0.60 6.65
CA ALA A 235 -8.56 -0.38 5.92
C ALA A 235 -7.58 -1.53 6.19
N CYS A 236 -6.78 -1.83 5.18
CA CYS A 236 -5.54 -2.56 5.29
C CYS A 236 -4.42 -1.62 4.87
N ASP A 237 -3.32 -1.66 5.61
CA ASP A 237 -2.15 -0.84 5.36
C ASP A 237 -0.93 -1.56 5.94
N VAL A 238 0.27 -1.09 5.69
CA VAL A 238 1.43 -1.51 6.47
C VAL A 238 1.48 -0.81 7.83
N THR A 239 2.30 -1.34 8.74
CA THR A 239 2.68 -0.61 9.95
C THR A 239 4.12 -0.91 10.31
N HIS A 240 4.75 -0.01 11.04
CA HIS A 240 6.15 -0.14 11.40
C HIS A 240 6.37 -1.38 12.29
N GLY A 241 7.26 -2.27 11.86
CA GLY A 241 7.78 -3.37 12.66
C GLY A 241 9.12 -3.02 13.33
N ILE A 242 9.39 -3.64 14.48
CA ILE A 242 10.66 -3.49 15.20
C ILE A 242 11.83 -3.89 14.29
N ALA A 243 12.78 -2.95 14.14
CA ALA A 243 13.99 -3.02 13.34
C ALA A 243 15.16 -2.35 14.11
N PRO A 244 16.42 -2.47 13.66
CA PRO A 244 17.54 -1.80 14.31
C PRO A 244 17.30 -0.30 14.50
N GLY A 245 17.40 0.19 15.73
CA GLY A 245 17.18 1.59 16.10
C GLY A 245 15.71 2.01 16.28
N VAL A 246 14.75 1.09 16.12
CA VAL A 246 13.32 1.33 16.35
C VAL A 246 12.92 0.81 17.72
N GLU A 247 12.62 1.73 18.64
CA GLU A 247 12.28 1.41 20.03
C GLU A 247 10.80 1.02 20.18
N PRO A 248 10.46 -0.10 20.85
CA PRO A 248 9.07 -0.50 21.09
C PRO A 248 8.23 0.54 21.82
N SER A 249 8.85 1.38 22.66
CA SER A 249 8.19 2.46 23.38
C SER A 249 7.62 3.56 22.47
N ARG A 250 8.06 3.65 21.21
CA ARG A 250 7.59 4.67 20.26
C ARG A 250 6.46 4.17 19.35
N ILE A 251 6.52 2.92 18.92
CA ILE A 251 5.63 2.39 17.87
C ILE A 251 4.80 1.16 18.28
N GLY A 252 5.07 0.59 19.46
CA GLY A 252 4.59 -0.71 19.90
C GLY A 252 5.58 -1.84 19.61
N ASP A 253 5.45 -2.99 20.31
CA ASP A 253 6.32 -4.18 20.12
C ASP A 253 5.90 -5.03 18.90
N VAL A 254 5.64 -4.38 17.77
CA VAL A 254 5.15 -5.02 16.54
C VAL A 254 6.28 -5.76 15.84
N LYS A 255 6.12 -7.07 15.62
CA LYS A 255 7.14 -7.94 15.03
C LYS A 255 6.61 -8.65 13.80
N LEU A 256 7.49 -8.80 12.79
CA LEU A 256 7.22 -9.62 11.62
C LEU A 256 7.14 -11.11 12.01
N GLY A 257 6.25 -11.85 11.35
CA GLY A 257 5.97 -13.26 11.58
C GLY A 257 5.18 -13.52 12.87
N ARG A 258 4.61 -12.48 13.50
CA ARG A 258 3.82 -12.57 14.74
C ARG A 258 2.34 -12.23 14.52
N GLY A 259 1.91 -12.21 13.27
CA GLY A 259 0.54 -11.99 12.86
C GLY A 259 0.24 -10.54 12.45
N PRO A 260 -0.89 -10.33 11.76
CA PRO A 260 -1.39 -9.00 11.46
C PRO A 260 -1.62 -8.16 12.73
N VAL A 261 -1.64 -6.85 12.55
CA VAL A 261 -1.78 -5.87 13.63
C VAL A 261 -3.17 -5.26 13.59
N ILE A 262 -3.93 -5.38 14.68
CA ILE A 262 -5.23 -4.76 14.81
C ILE A 262 -5.03 -3.36 15.40
N GLY A 263 -5.49 -2.34 14.69
CA GLY A 263 -5.49 -0.96 15.14
C GLY A 263 -6.56 -0.72 16.21
N VAL A 264 -6.18 -0.08 17.32
CA VAL A 264 -7.10 0.30 18.40
C VAL A 264 -6.93 1.79 18.73
N GLY A 265 -8.02 2.53 18.81
CA GLY A 265 -7.94 3.98 19.00
C GLY A 265 -9.16 4.74 18.51
N ALA A 266 -9.07 6.08 18.52
CA ALA A 266 -10.20 6.96 18.23
C ALA A 266 -10.66 6.90 16.76
N ASN A 267 -9.77 6.51 15.84
CA ASN A 267 -10.10 6.37 14.42
C ASN A 267 -10.90 5.08 14.10
N PHE A 268 -11.01 4.15 15.06
CA PHE A 268 -11.65 2.85 14.85
C PHE A 268 -12.86 2.66 15.78
N THR A 269 -13.74 1.75 15.41
CA THR A 269 -14.93 1.41 16.19
C THR A 269 -14.63 0.25 17.13
N ARG A 270 -14.90 0.44 18.42
CA ARG A 270 -14.52 -0.51 19.47
C ARG A 270 -15.03 -1.93 19.24
N SER A 271 -16.32 -2.04 18.95
CA SER A 271 -16.97 -3.32 18.71
C SER A 271 -16.40 -4.05 17.48
N LEU A 272 -15.84 -3.33 16.51
CA LEU A 272 -15.24 -3.95 15.32
C LEU A 272 -13.87 -4.55 15.62
N TRP A 273 -12.97 -3.84 16.33
CA TRP A 273 -11.68 -4.44 16.69
C TRP A 273 -11.85 -5.58 17.70
N GLU A 274 -12.85 -5.52 18.59
CA GLU A 274 -13.18 -6.62 19.50
C GLU A 274 -13.62 -7.87 18.72
N ILE A 275 -14.42 -7.72 17.66
CA ILE A 275 -14.76 -8.83 16.75
C ILE A 275 -13.51 -9.41 16.08
N MET A 276 -12.61 -8.57 15.57
CA MET A 276 -11.38 -9.04 14.93
C MET A 276 -10.53 -9.85 15.93
N GLU A 277 -10.35 -9.35 17.15
CA GLU A 277 -9.62 -10.06 18.21
C GLU A 277 -10.29 -11.38 18.60
N GLU A 278 -11.62 -11.42 18.70
CA GLU A 278 -12.39 -12.64 18.95
C GLU A 278 -12.20 -13.68 17.83
N LYS A 279 -12.36 -13.28 16.57
CA LYS A 279 -12.18 -14.18 15.42
C LYS A 279 -10.75 -14.68 15.29
N ALA A 280 -9.75 -13.83 15.56
CA ALA A 280 -8.35 -14.24 15.56
C ALA A 280 -8.10 -15.33 16.61
N LYS A 281 -8.63 -15.18 17.83
CA LYS A 281 -8.51 -16.19 18.90
C LYS A 281 -9.22 -17.49 18.56
N GLU A 282 -10.46 -17.42 18.07
CA GLU A 282 -11.25 -18.59 17.70
C GLU A 282 -10.58 -19.44 16.61
N LEU A 283 -9.95 -18.78 15.63
CA LEU A 283 -9.27 -19.43 14.51
C LEU A 283 -7.79 -19.76 14.78
N GLY A 284 -7.26 -19.40 15.96
CA GLY A 284 -5.85 -19.60 16.30
C GLY A 284 -4.89 -18.75 15.45
N ILE A 285 -5.37 -17.63 14.91
CA ILE A 285 -4.57 -16.68 14.12
C ILE A 285 -3.74 -15.83 15.10
N PRO A 286 -2.39 -15.86 15.03
CA PRO A 286 -1.59 -14.94 15.82
C PRO A 286 -1.92 -13.51 15.37
N TYR A 287 -2.02 -12.58 16.32
CA TYR A 287 -2.27 -11.18 16.02
C TYR A 287 -1.58 -10.28 17.06
N GLN A 288 -1.41 -9.01 16.69
CA GLN A 288 -0.79 -7.99 17.52
C GLN A 288 -1.75 -6.79 17.64
N ARG A 289 -1.53 -5.92 18.61
CA ARG A 289 -2.32 -4.69 18.79
C ARG A 289 -1.43 -3.47 18.65
N GLN A 290 -1.95 -2.42 18.02
CA GLN A 290 -1.29 -1.13 17.96
C GLN A 290 -2.25 -0.02 18.39
N GLY A 291 -1.80 0.77 19.37
CA GLY A 291 -2.53 1.96 19.82
C GLY A 291 -2.34 3.12 18.85
N VAL A 292 -3.44 3.65 18.32
CA VAL A 292 -3.46 4.76 17.37
C VAL A 292 -4.30 5.91 17.97
N PRO A 293 -3.67 6.82 18.74
CA PRO A 293 -4.41 7.84 19.49
C PRO A 293 -4.96 8.98 18.61
N GLY A 294 -4.49 9.13 17.38
CA GLY A 294 -4.84 10.23 16.47
C GLY A 294 -5.02 9.75 15.03
N GLN A 295 -4.57 10.56 14.07
CA GLN A 295 -4.57 10.19 12.65
C GLN A 295 -3.76 8.91 12.43
N SER A 296 -4.38 7.90 11.81
CA SER A 296 -3.73 6.61 11.52
C SER A 296 -2.63 6.74 10.49
N GLY A 297 -2.72 7.74 9.61
CA GLY A 297 -1.87 7.84 8.43
C GLY A 297 -2.22 6.76 7.40
N THR A 298 -3.48 6.35 7.35
CA THR A 298 -3.99 5.33 6.44
C THR A 298 -5.34 5.79 5.88
N ASP A 299 -5.83 5.10 4.85
CA ASP A 299 -7.16 5.34 4.26
C ASP A 299 -8.32 5.31 5.28
N ALA A 300 -8.19 4.59 6.41
CA ALA A 300 -9.20 4.59 7.48
C ALA A 300 -9.48 5.98 8.05
N TRP A 301 -8.51 6.90 7.97
CA TRP A 301 -8.64 8.25 8.49
C TRP A 301 -9.78 9.02 7.80
N VAL A 302 -9.78 9.00 6.47
CA VAL A 302 -10.81 9.69 5.70
C VAL A 302 -12.12 8.89 5.67
N LEU A 303 -12.04 7.56 5.55
CA LEU A 303 -13.22 6.70 5.43
C LEU A 303 -14.14 6.76 6.66
N GLN A 304 -13.59 6.94 7.87
CA GLN A 304 -14.38 7.01 9.11
C GLN A 304 -15.41 8.16 9.10
N VAL A 305 -15.09 9.29 8.46
CA VAL A 305 -15.86 10.56 8.59
C VAL A 305 -16.58 10.98 7.33
N LEU A 306 -16.49 10.21 6.24
CA LEU A 306 -17.18 10.54 4.99
C LEU A 306 -18.70 10.49 5.15
N LYS A 307 -19.38 11.51 4.64
CA LYS A 307 -20.84 11.71 4.75
C LYS A 307 -21.33 11.68 6.21
N GLY A 308 -22.04 10.64 6.60
CA GLY A 308 -22.54 10.44 7.97
C GLY A 308 -21.59 9.66 8.87
N GLY A 309 -20.42 9.28 8.34
CA GLY A 309 -19.46 8.39 8.96
C GLY A 309 -19.70 6.92 8.65
N ALA A 310 -18.69 6.11 8.90
CA ALA A 310 -18.73 4.66 8.78
C ALA A 310 -18.16 4.00 10.03
N ILE A 311 -18.61 2.78 10.33
CA ILE A 311 -17.89 1.90 11.26
C ILE A 311 -16.50 1.69 10.67
N SER A 312 -15.45 1.96 11.44
CA SER A 312 -14.08 2.00 10.94
C SER A 312 -13.20 0.97 11.63
N GLY A 313 -12.34 0.28 10.88
CA GLY A 313 -11.36 -0.66 11.41
C GLY A 313 -10.06 -0.63 10.61
N LEU A 314 -9.00 -1.18 11.20
CA LEU A 314 -7.68 -1.28 10.58
C LEU A 314 -7.04 -2.62 10.93
N ILE A 315 -6.59 -3.34 9.90
CA ILE A 315 -5.71 -4.50 10.02
C ILE A 315 -4.44 -4.20 9.23
N SER A 316 -3.31 -4.06 9.91
CA SER A 316 -2.04 -3.74 9.27
C SER A 316 -1.08 -4.91 9.14
N ILE A 317 -0.21 -4.85 8.15
CA ILE A 317 0.88 -5.82 7.91
C ILE A 317 2.20 -5.24 8.46
N PRO A 318 2.89 -5.94 9.38
CA PRO A 318 4.19 -5.49 9.87
C PRO A 318 5.23 -5.34 8.75
N CYS A 319 5.76 -4.13 8.59
CA CYS A 319 6.74 -3.76 7.59
C CYS A 319 7.98 -3.13 8.22
N ARG A 320 9.17 -3.58 7.80
CA ARG A 320 10.45 -2.92 8.12
C ARG A 320 10.94 -2.11 6.95
N TYR A 321 11.59 -1.01 7.26
CA TYR A 321 12.24 -0.13 6.27
C TYR A 321 11.23 0.44 5.26
N MET A 322 10.00 0.68 5.74
CA MET A 322 8.92 1.37 5.03
C MET A 322 9.45 2.65 4.36
N HIS A 323 8.93 2.96 3.18
CA HIS A 323 9.33 4.08 2.34
C HIS A 323 10.79 4.01 1.89
N SER A 324 11.20 2.81 1.46
CA SER A 324 12.50 2.57 0.85
C SER A 324 12.40 1.63 -0.35
N ALA A 325 13.49 1.49 -1.11
CA ALA A 325 13.56 0.51 -2.21
C ALA A 325 13.48 -0.96 -1.75
N ASN A 326 13.63 -1.21 -0.45
CA ASN A 326 13.81 -2.55 0.10
C ASN A 326 13.13 -2.67 1.46
N GLU A 327 11.82 -2.75 1.40
CA GLU A 327 10.96 -3.07 2.53
C GLU A 327 11.00 -4.56 2.83
N VAL A 328 10.67 -4.94 4.06
CA VAL A 328 10.61 -6.36 4.46
C VAL A 328 9.30 -6.64 5.18
N ILE A 329 8.58 -7.66 4.72
CA ILE A 329 7.36 -8.18 5.35
C ILE A 329 7.41 -9.71 5.52
N SER A 330 6.46 -10.25 6.27
CA SER A 330 6.23 -11.70 6.41
C SER A 330 5.06 -12.15 5.54
N LEU A 331 5.27 -13.19 4.73
CA LEU A 331 4.19 -13.82 3.97
C LEU A 331 3.13 -14.46 4.88
N SER A 332 3.53 -14.99 6.03
CA SER A 332 2.61 -15.55 7.02
C SER A 332 1.71 -14.50 7.63
N ASP A 333 2.23 -13.32 7.97
CA ASP A 333 1.43 -12.20 8.50
C ASP A 333 0.40 -11.75 7.45
N LEU A 334 0.84 -11.56 6.21
CA LEU A 334 0.00 -11.20 5.08
C LEU A 334 -1.12 -12.23 4.83
N ASN A 335 -0.76 -13.52 4.82
CA ASN A 335 -1.71 -14.62 4.66
C ASN A 335 -2.75 -14.64 5.77
N ASN A 336 -2.32 -14.41 7.02
CA ASN A 336 -3.19 -14.37 8.19
C ASN A 336 -4.10 -13.13 8.20
N ALA A 337 -3.63 -11.99 7.70
CA ALA A 337 -4.45 -10.79 7.50
C ALA A 337 -5.65 -11.10 6.59
N GLY A 338 -5.40 -11.74 5.44
CA GLY A 338 -6.45 -12.12 4.50
C GLY A 338 -7.52 -13.03 5.10
N VAL A 339 -7.11 -14.01 5.92
CA VAL A 339 -8.04 -14.90 6.66
C VAL A 339 -8.85 -14.11 7.69
N LEU A 340 -8.19 -13.21 8.43
CA LEU A 340 -8.83 -12.43 9.47
C LEU A 340 -9.89 -11.47 8.89
N PHE A 341 -9.64 -10.86 7.74
CA PHE A 341 -10.66 -10.08 7.02
C PHE A 341 -11.88 -10.94 6.66
N ALA A 342 -11.67 -12.12 6.07
CA ALA A 342 -12.77 -13.00 5.68
C ALA A 342 -13.58 -13.46 6.89
N ALA A 343 -12.91 -13.84 7.98
CA ALA A 343 -13.56 -14.22 9.23
C ALA A 343 -14.36 -13.07 9.86
N THR A 344 -13.82 -11.86 9.83
CA THR A 344 -14.49 -10.65 10.31
C THR A 344 -15.74 -10.36 9.49
N ILE A 345 -15.67 -10.44 8.16
CA ILE A 345 -16.82 -10.23 7.26
C ILE A 345 -17.93 -11.24 7.55
N ARG A 346 -17.60 -12.53 7.69
CA ARG A 346 -18.58 -13.59 8.02
C ARG A 346 -19.27 -13.36 9.37
N GLU A 347 -18.58 -12.73 10.33
CA GLU A 347 -19.18 -12.34 11.60
C GLU A 347 -20.09 -11.12 11.46
N LEU A 348 -19.72 -10.15 10.63
CA LEU A 348 -20.53 -8.96 10.34
C LEU A 348 -21.85 -9.31 9.62
N GLU A 349 -21.92 -10.42 8.89
CA GLU A 349 -23.21 -10.90 8.33
C GLU A 349 -24.24 -11.22 9.41
N LYS A 350 -23.77 -11.67 10.58
CA LYS A 350 -24.62 -12.16 11.68
C LYS A 350 -24.93 -11.08 12.71
N LYS A 351 -24.13 -10.01 12.75
CA LYS A 351 -24.23 -8.95 13.76
C LYS A 351 -24.71 -7.64 13.15
N ASP A 352 -25.55 -6.93 13.89
CA ASP A 352 -25.75 -5.50 13.68
C ASP A 352 -24.91 -4.76 14.72
N LEU A 353 -23.81 -4.15 14.27
CA LEU A 353 -22.92 -3.43 15.16
C LEU A 353 -23.62 -2.18 15.69
N LYS A 354 -23.75 -2.11 17.02
CA LYS A 354 -24.27 -0.95 17.73
C LYS A 354 -23.27 0.21 17.67
N HIS A 355 -23.39 1.01 16.63
CA HIS A 355 -23.06 2.44 16.55
C HIS A 355 -23.89 3.09 15.41
N THR A 356 -25.07 2.52 15.17
CA THR A 356 -26.10 3.10 14.32
C THR A 356 -26.82 4.21 15.09
N VAL A 357 -27.42 5.15 14.37
CA VAL A 357 -28.11 6.31 14.96
C VAL A 357 -29.09 5.88 16.05
N GLU A 358 -28.80 6.21 17.31
CA GLU A 358 -29.71 5.95 18.43
C GLU A 358 -30.79 7.03 18.48
N VAL A 359 -32.00 6.67 18.06
CA VAL A 359 -33.15 7.59 18.07
C VAL A 359 -33.98 7.32 19.32
N TYR A 360 -33.79 8.13 20.36
CA TYR A 360 -34.64 8.13 21.54
C TYR A 360 -35.93 8.91 21.24
N ARG A 361 -37.05 8.20 21.11
CA ARG A 361 -38.39 8.82 21.00
C ARG A 361 -38.93 9.12 22.39
N LYS A 362 -39.62 10.25 22.54
CA LYS A 362 -40.30 10.63 23.79
C LYS A 362 -41.49 9.74 24.08
#